data_AF-A0A846AF30-F1
#
_entry.id   AF-A0A846AF30-F1
#
_cell.length_a   1.000
_cell.length_b   1.000
_cell.length_c   1.000
_cell.angle_alpha   90.00
_cell.angle_beta   90.00
_cell.angle_gamma   90.00
#
_symmetry.space_group_name_H-M   'P 1'
#
loop_
_entity.id
_entity.type
_entity.pdbx_description
1 polymer ?
#
loop_
_entity_poly.entity_id
_entity_poly.type
_entity_poly.pdbx_seq_one_letter_code
_entity_poly.pdbx_strand_id
1 'polypeptide(L)'
;MSRVYYHYLFNQRNNKHEGEKSLLKAIEADQKQGYPEQYFEKGLYYYYLKKYFDIFDRQNIKLFLFEDFTSDPLKVVKDIFTFLNVDSTFVPVVGAKDASSGIPKNQTIYNFIYKDNFLRKALRPIMRTLFPNREKRRALWTNLSKSKFISASSTLRNEKSHIRDV
;
A
#
# COMPACT_ATOMS: atom_id res chain seq x y z
N MET A 1 3.46 -13.14 0.04
CA MET A 1 2.66 -12.56 1.14
C MET A 1 1.20 -12.76 0.76
N SER A 2 0.31 -13.22 1.65
CA SER A 2 -1.08 -13.51 1.26
C SER A 2 -1.86 -12.22 0.93
N ARG A 3 -2.76 -12.29 -0.08
CA ARG A 3 -3.61 -11.17 -0.52
C ARG A 3 -4.46 -10.59 0.61
N VAL A 4 -4.97 -11.47 1.46
CA VAL A 4 -5.77 -11.15 2.65
C VAL A 4 -4.99 -10.25 3.61
N TYR A 5 -3.75 -10.64 3.94
CA TYR A 5 -2.89 -9.87 4.83
C TYR A 5 -2.53 -8.49 4.25
N TYR A 6 -2.20 -8.43 2.95
CA TYR A 6 -1.90 -7.16 2.30
C TYR A 6 -3.11 -6.19 2.32
N HIS A 7 -4.31 -6.72 2.07
CA HIS A 7 -5.54 -5.92 2.12
C HIS A 7 -5.86 -5.43 3.54
N TYR A 8 -5.63 -6.26 4.55
CA TYR A 8 -5.72 -5.88 5.97
C TYR A 8 -4.78 -4.71 6.30
N LEU A 9 -3.51 -4.82 5.94
CA LEU A 9 -2.53 -3.74 6.16
C LEU A 9 -2.93 -2.44 5.42
N PHE A 10 -3.45 -2.55 4.20
CA PHE A 10 -3.91 -1.41 3.43
C PHE A 10 -5.08 -0.68 4.13
N ASN A 11 -6.04 -1.41 4.69
CA ASN A 11 -7.18 -0.83 5.40
C ASN A 11 -6.77 -0.17 6.71
N GLN A 12 -5.88 -0.80 7.48
CA GLN A 12 -5.27 -0.22 8.68
C GLN A 12 -4.55 1.09 8.36
N ARG A 13 -3.76 1.12 7.27
CA ARG A 13 -3.02 2.32 6.83
C ARG A 13 -3.95 3.49 6.51
N ASN A 14 -5.06 3.23 5.84
CA ASN A 14 -5.96 4.29 5.38
C ASN A 14 -6.92 4.79 6.47
N ASN A 15 -6.75 4.35 7.73
CA ASN A 15 -7.71 4.58 8.82
C ASN A 15 -9.15 4.27 8.39
N LYS A 16 -9.30 3.22 7.56
CA LYS A 16 -10.52 2.46 7.29
C LYS A 16 -11.54 2.46 8.41
N HIS A 17 -10.99 1.98 9.52
CA HIS A 17 -11.68 1.43 10.64
C HIS A 17 -10.82 1.78 11.85
N GLU A 18 -11.44 2.36 12.88
CA GLU A 18 -10.96 2.24 14.26
C GLU A 18 -11.10 0.78 14.77
N GLY A 19 -11.37 -0.18 13.87
CA GLY A 19 -11.73 -1.55 14.12
C GLY A 19 -10.54 -2.51 14.07
N GLU A 20 -10.46 -3.32 15.11
CA GLU A 20 -9.68 -4.55 15.34
C GLU A 20 -8.24 -4.62 14.79
N LYS A 21 -7.28 -4.60 15.73
CA LYS A 21 -5.82 -4.69 15.49
C LYS A 21 -5.32 -6.11 15.18
N SER A 22 -6.21 -7.10 15.16
CA SER A 22 -5.86 -8.48 14.84
C SER A 22 -6.51 -8.90 13.53
N LEU A 23 -5.69 -9.46 12.63
CA LEU A 23 -6.14 -10.01 11.35
C LEU A 23 -7.25 -11.06 11.54
N LEU A 24 -7.07 -11.97 12.52
CA LEU A 24 -8.03 -13.05 12.75
C LEU A 24 -9.41 -12.51 13.13
N LYS A 25 -9.44 -11.52 14.03
CA LYS A 25 -10.69 -10.85 14.42
C LYS A 25 -11.32 -10.07 13.27
N ALA A 26 -10.52 -9.46 12.41
CA ALA A 26 -11.02 -8.77 11.23
C ALA A 26 -11.67 -9.75 10.23
N ILE A 27 -11.10 -10.94 10.05
CA ILE A 27 -11.67 -12.00 9.21
C ILE A 27 -12.94 -12.58 9.85
N GLU A 28 -12.94 -12.84 11.16
CA GLU A 28 -14.13 -13.33 11.89
C GLU A 28 -15.29 -12.32 11.83
N ALA A 29 -14.99 -11.02 11.96
CA ALA A 29 -15.98 -9.96 11.83
C ALA A 29 -16.55 -9.87 10.41
N ASP A 30 -15.69 -10.00 9.39
CA ASP A 30 -16.07 -10.04 7.96
C ASP A 30 -16.98 -11.23 7.64
N GLN A 31 -16.82 -12.37 8.33
CA GLN A 31 -17.66 -13.55 8.16
C GLN A 31 -19.00 -13.47 8.91
N LYS A 32 -19.07 -12.71 10.02
CA LYS A 32 -20.22 -12.70 10.93
C LYS A 32 -21.27 -11.63 10.58
N GLN A 33 -20.88 -10.58 9.87
CA GLN A 33 -21.77 -9.51 9.40
C GLN A 33 -21.45 -9.21 7.95
N GLY A 34 -22.43 -8.69 7.18
CA GLY A 34 -22.25 -8.16 5.82
C GLY A 34 -21.37 -6.90 5.78
N TYR A 35 -20.20 -6.98 6.40
CA TYR A 35 -19.19 -5.94 6.47
C TYR A 35 -18.63 -5.69 5.06
N PRO A 36 -18.36 -4.43 4.69
CA PRO A 36 -18.03 -4.06 3.31
C PRO A 36 -16.60 -4.42 2.87
N GLU A 37 -15.78 -5.01 3.73
CA GLU A 37 -14.34 -5.16 3.48
C GLU A 37 -13.97 -6.44 2.72
N GLN A 38 -14.73 -7.52 2.90
CA GLN A 38 -14.67 -8.77 2.12
C GLN A 38 -13.22 -9.29 1.95
N TYR A 39 -12.51 -9.45 3.06
CA TYR A 39 -11.11 -9.85 3.09
C TYR A 39 -10.89 -11.22 2.42
N PHE A 40 -11.78 -12.18 2.72
CA PHE A 40 -11.70 -13.53 2.17
C PHE A 40 -12.23 -13.60 0.74
N GLU A 41 -13.35 -12.92 0.45
CA GLU A 41 -13.99 -12.96 -0.88
C GLU A 41 -13.01 -12.53 -1.98
N LYS A 42 -12.21 -11.48 -1.74
CA LYS A 42 -11.20 -11.00 -2.69
C LYS A 42 -10.09 -12.00 -3.01
N GLY A 43 -9.93 -13.06 -2.20
CA GLY A 43 -9.02 -14.18 -2.45
C GLY A 43 -9.62 -15.29 -3.31
N LEU A 44 -10.93 -15.28 -3.57
CA LEU A 44 -11.63 -16.29 -4.37
C LEU A 44 -11.42 -16.07 -5.88
N TYR A 45 -10.17 -16.18 -6.33
CA TYR A 45 -9.81 -15.88 -7.72
C TYR A 45 -10.61 -16.68 -8.73
N TYR A 46 -10.88 -17.96 -8.46
CA TYR A 46 -11.69 -18.79 -9.35
C TYR A 46 -13.10 -18.21 -9.57
N TYR A 47 -13.77 -17.75 -8.51
CA TYR A 47 -15.11 -17.17 -8.59
C TYR A 47 -15.16 -15.95 -9.53
N TYR A 48 -14.15 -15.08 -9.48
CA TYR A 48 -14.08 -13.92 -10.35
C TYR A 48 -13.57 -14.24 -11.76
N LEU A 49 -12.54 -15.09 -11.87
CA LEU A 49 -11.92 -15.45 -13.16
C LEU A 49 -12.86 -16.27 -14.04
N LYS A 50 -13.69 -17.13 -13.45
CA LYS A 50 -14.64 -17.96 -14.20
C LYS A 50 -15.50 -17.10 -15.14
N LYS A 51 -15.98 -15.95 -14.66
CA LYS A 51 -16.81 -15.02 -15.45
C LYS A 51 -16.11 -14.52 -16.72
N TYR A 52 -14.79 -14.33 -16.66
CA TYR A 52 -14.01 -13.93 -17.83
C TYR A 52 -13.78 -15.10 -18.79
N PHE A 53 -13.44 -16.28 -18.27
CA PHE A 53 -13.26 -17.47 -19.09
C PHE A 53 -14.56 -18.02 -19.70
N ASP A 54 -15.72 -17.71 -19.12
CA ASP A 54 -17.03 -18.04 -19.70
C ASP A 54 -17.35 -17.15 -20.93
N ILE A 55 -16.70 -15.99 -21.08
CA ILE A 55 -16.99 -14.99 -22.13
C ILE A 55 -15.87 -14.91 -23.17
N PHE A 56 -14.61 -14.97 -22.74
CA PHE A 56 -13.44 -14.81 -23.59
C PHE A 56 -12.67 -16.11 -23.74
N ASP A 57 -12.21 -16.39 -24.95
CA ASP A 57 -11.32 -17.52 -25.20
C ASP A 57 -10.06 -17.45 -24.34
N ARG A 58 -9.53 -18.62 -23.97
CA ARG A 58 -8.34 -18.73 -23.14
C ARG A 58 -7.10 -18.02 -23.71
N GLN A 59 -7.00 -17.91 -25.03
CA GLN A 59 -5.92 -17.18 -25.70
C GLN A 59 -5.94 -15.66 -25.46
N ASN A 60 -7.10 -15.10 -25.09
CA ASN A 60 -7.30 -13.68 -24.84
C ASN A 60 -7.18 -13.32 -23.35
N ILE A 61 -6.80 -14.28 -22.49
CA ILE A 61 -6.59 -14.06 -21.06
C ILE A 61 -5.21 -14.57 -20.67
N LYS A 62 -4.37 -13.69 -20.14
CA LYS A 62 -3.08 -14.03 -19.55
C LYS A 62 -3.08 -13.73 -18.06
N LEU A 63 -2.69 -14.73 -17.26
CA LEU A 63 -2.54 -14.61 -15.81
C LEU A 63 -1.06 -14.47 -15.46
N PHE A 64 -0.75 -13.55 -14.55
CA PHE A 64 0.59 -13.34 -14.01
C PHE A 64 0.54 -13.44 -12.49
N LEU A 65 1.50 -14.14 -11.90
CA LEU A 65 1.67 -14.17 -10.46
C LEU A 65 2.47 -12.95 -10.01
N PHE A 66 2.11 -12.42 -8.84
CA PHE A 66 2.85 -11.30 -8.27
C PHE A 66 4.28 -11.71 -7.93
N GLU A 67 4.48 -12.95 -7.48
CA GLU A 67 5.78 -13.54 -7.17
C GLU A 67 6.71 -13.55 -8.39
N ASP A 68 6.19 -13.88 -9.57
CA ASP A 68 6.95 -13.84 -10.83
C ASP A 68 7.36 -12.40 -11.15
N PHE A 69 6.44 -11.44 -10.99
CA PHE A 69 6.75 -10.02 -11.20
C PHE A 69 7.79 -9.49 -10.21
N THR A 70 7.77 -9.95 -8.96
CA THR A 70 8.78 -9.55 -7.97
C THR A 70 10.15 -10.21 -8.18
N SER A 71 10.19 -11.41 -8.75
CA SER A 71 11.44 -12.14 -8.98
C SER A 71 12.12 -11.72 -10.27
N ASP A 72 11.35 -11.54 -11.35
CA ASP A 72 11.85 -11.08 -12.64
C ASP A 72 10.83 -10.16 -13.34
N PRO A 73 10.78 -8.87 -12.96
CA PRO A 73 9.81 -7.93 -13.51
C PRO A 73 10.02 -7.67 -15.01
N LEU A 74 11.26 -7.75 -15.51
CA LEU A 74 11.56 -7.53 -16.92
C LEU A 74 11.00 -8.66 -17.78
N LYS A 75 11.13 -9.91 -17.33
CA LYS A 75 10.53 -11.06 -18.01
C LYS A 75 9.00 -10.94 -18.07
N VAL A 76 8.36 -10.63 -16.94
CA VAL A 76 6.89 -10.48 -16.91
C VAL A 76 6.42 -9.36 -17.84
N VAL A 77 7.11 -8.22 -17.87
CA VAL A 77 6.75 -7.12 -18.78
C VAL A 77 6.95 -7.51 -20.24
N LYS A 78 8.03 -8.22 -20.57
CA LYS A 78 8.25 -8.75 -21.92
C LYS A 78 7.15 -9.72 -22.35
N ASP A 79 6.71 -10.59 -21.43
CA ASP A 79 5.59 -11.50 -21.67
C ASP A 79 4.27 -10.76 -21.87
N ILE A 80 4.04 -9.66 -21.14
CA ILE A 80 2.88 -8.76 -21.37
C ILE A 80 2.94 -8.15 -22.77
N PHE A 81 4.10 -7.62 -23.19
CA PHE A 81 4.24 -7.04 -24.53
C PHE A 81 4.01 -8.06 -25.63
N THR A 82 4.54 -9.27 -25.44
CA THR A 82 4.32 -10.39 -26.37
C THR A 82 2.84 -10.76 -26.43
N PHE A 83 2.16 -10.85 -25.29
CA PHE A 83 0.74 -11.15 -25.23
C PHE A 83 -0.14 -10.07 -25.91
N LEU A 84 0.25 -8.81 -25.79
CA LEU A 84 -0.42 -7.67 -26.43
C LEU A 84 -0.02 -7.46 -27.89
N ASN A 85 0.89 -8.27 -28.45
CA ASN A 85 1.48 -8.11 -29.78
C ASN A 85 2.07 -6.71 -30.02
N VAL A 86 2.74 -6.14 -29.02
CA VAL A 86 3.46 -4.87 -29.13
C VAL A 86 4.97 -5.10 -29.13
N ASP A 87 5.74 -4.05 -29.46
CA ASP A 87 7.20 -4.12 -29.51
C ASP A 87 7.79 -4.59 -28.17
N SER A 88 8.42 -5.76 -28.19
CA SER A 88 9.07 -6.38 -27.04
C SER A 88 10.54 -6.00 -26.88
N THR A 89 11.08 -5.16 -27.78
CA THR A 89 12.44 -4.62 -27.69
C THR A 89 12.53 -3.40 -26.77
N PHE A 90 11.39 -2.78 -26.47
CA PHE A 90 11.30 -1.73 -25.46
C PHE A 90 11.63 -2.29 -24.07
N VAL A 91 12.63 -1.70 -23.41
CA VAL A 91 13.02 -2.04 -22.05
C VAL A 91 12.55 -0.93 -21.10
N PRO A 92 11.41 -1.09 -20.42
CA PRO A 92 10.97 -0.10 -19.45
C PRO A 92 11.87 -0.10 -18.23
N VAL A 93 11.91 1.04 -17.53
CA VAL A 93 12.44 1.08 -16.17
C VAL A 93 11.43 0.39 -15.27
N VAL A 94 11.69 -0.88 -14.94
CA VAL A 94 10.84 -1.69 -14.06
C VAL A 94 11.49 -1.81 -12.68
N GLY A 95 10.66 -1.77 -11.64
CA GLY A 95 11.12 -1.56 -10.28
C GLY A 95 10.90 -0.12 -9.86
N ALA A 96 9.65 0.23 -9.58
CA ALA A 96 9.37 1.45 -8.86
C ALA A 96 9.96 1.30 -7.45
N LYS A 97 10.91 2.18 -7.14
CA LYS A 97 11.26 2.66 -5.80
C LYS A 97 10.10 2.38 -4.88
N ASP A 98 10.28 1.52 -3.87
CA ASP A 98 9.28 1.22 -2.84
C ASP A 98 8.38 2.44 -2.71
N ALA A 99 7.14 2.34 -3.19
CA ALA A 99 6.12 3.30 -2.83
C ALA A 99 5.95 3.02 -1.34
N SER A 100 6.86 3.60 -0.55
CA SER A 100 6.97 3.49 0.88
C SER A 100 5.74 4.21 1.36
N SER A 101 4.62 3.50 1.30
CA SER A 101 3.42 3.85 2.00
C SER A 101 3.74 3.60 3.45
N GLY A 102 4.58 4.47 3.99
CA GLY A 102 5.00 4.40 5.36
C GLY A 102 3.75 4.58 6.20
N ILE A 103 3.58 3.68 7.14
CA ILE A 103 2.70 3.95 8.26
C ILE A 103 3.43 5.05 9.07
N PRO A 104 2.78 6.17 9.40
CA PRO A 104 3.39 7.18 10.23
C PRO A 104 3.81 6.57 11.57
N LYS A 105 5.06 6.80 12.01
CA LYS A 105 5.56 6.28 13.31
C LYS A 105 4.65 6.63 14.49
N ASN A 106 3.99 7.78 14.41
CA ASN A 106 3.14 8.30 15.46
C ASN A 106 1.90 8.96 14.84
N GLN A 107 0.73 8.38 15.12
CA GLN A 107 -0.56 8.81 14.60
C GLN A 107 -0.94 10.22 15.06
N THR A 108 -0.55 10.61 16.27
CA THR A 108 -0.82 11.94 16.85
C THR A 108 -0.08 13.02 16.07
N ILE A 109 1.19 12.77 15.73
CA ILE A 109 2.01 13.70 14.93
C ILE A 109 1.50 13.77 13.50
N TYR A 110 1.10 12.62 12.91
CA TYR A 110 0.49 12.59 11.58
C TYR A 110 -0.79 13.42 11.54
N ASN A 111 -1.69 13.22 12.51
CA ASN A 111 -2.93 13.99 12.62
C ASN A 111 -2.64 15.48 12.85
N PHE A 112 -1.61 15.84 13.63
CA PHE A 112 -1.22 17.23 13.86
C PHE A 112 -0.68 17.94 12.61
N ILE A 113 0.11 17.24 11.79
CA ILE A 113 0.75 17.81 10.58
C ILE A 113 -0.24 17.87 9.42
N TYR A 114 -1.07 16.84 9.24
CA TYR A 114 -1.88 16.65 8.03
C TYR A 114 -3.38 16.91 8.21
N LYS A 115 -3.93 16.88 9.43
CA LYS A 115 -5.33 17.27 9.69
C LYS A 115 -5.40 18.71 10.23
N ASP A 116 -6.47 19.41 9.88
CA ASP A 116 -6.71 20.78 10.34
C ASP A 116 -7.16 20.79 11.82
N ASN A 117 -6.20 20.84 12.73
CA ASN A 117 -6.44 20.84 14.17
C ASN A 117 -6.22 22.23 14.78
N PHE A 118 -6.81 22.49 15.96
CA PHE A 118 -6.70 23.75 16.70
C PHE A 118 -5.25 24.19 16.96
N LEU A 119 -4.36 23.24 17.26
CA LEU A 119 -2.92 23.47 17.43
C LEU A 119 -2.23 24.02 16.18
N ARG A 120 -2.65 23.62 14.98
CA ARG A 120 -2.13 24.15 13.71
C ARG A 120 -2.45 25.63 13.57
N LYS A 121 -3.65 26.04 14.02
CA LYS A 121 -4.08 27.44 14.04
C LYS A 121 -3.28 28.25 15.07
N ALA A 122 -3.03 27.68 16.25
CA ALA A 122 -2.27 28.32 17.32
C ALA A 122 -0.79 28.55 16.98
N LEU A 123 -0.16 27.62 16.24
CA LEU A 123 1.25 27.73 15.85
C LEU A 123 1.48 28.55 14.57
N ARG A 124 0.42 28.84 13.82
CA ARG A 124 0.48 29.64 12.58
C ARG A 124 1.09 31.04 12.78
N PRO A 125 0.73 31.84 13.80
CA PRO A 125 1.39 33.13 14.06
C PRO A 125 2.86 32.95 14.42
N ILE A 126 3.19 32.01 15.33
CA ILE A 126 4.56 31.75 15.80
C ILE A 126 5.48 31.36 14.63
N MET A 127 5.02 30.48 13.74
CA MET A 127 5.78 30.10 12.56
C MET A 127 5.94 31.24 11.55
N ARG A 128 4.98 32.17 11.46
CA ARG A 128 5.10 33.36 10.59
C ARG A 128 6.13 34.34 11.15
N THR A 129 6.27 34.41 12.47
CA THR A 129 7.27 35.25 13.16
C THR A 129 8.67 34.66 13.11
N LEU A 130 8.83 33.36 13.39
CA LEU A 130 10.15 32.69 13.38
C LEU A 130 10.68 32.41 11.97
N PHE A 131 9.78 32.12 11.02
CA PHE A 131 10.12 31.84 9.63
C PHE A 131 9.25 32.69 8.70
N PRO A 132 9.57 33.98 8.52
CA PRO A 132 8.78 34.90 7.70
C PRO A 132 8.82 34.52 6.21
N ASN A 133 9.95 33.97 5.74
CA ASN A 133 10.15 33.57 4.35
C ASN A 133 9.32 32.32 3.98
N ARG A 134 8.51 32.41 2.91
CA ARG A 134 7.61 31.34 2.44
C ARG A 134 8.37 30.06 2.08
N GLU A 135 9.57 30.20 1.54
CA GLU A 135 10.38 29.07 1.09
C GLU A 135 10.93 28.26 2.26
N LYS A 136 11.42 28.94 3.31
CA LYS A 136 11.91 28.28 4.53
C LYS A 136 10.78 27.52 5.25
N ARG A 137 9.56 28.08 5.27
CA ARG A 137 8.39 27.35 5.79
C ARG A 137 8.10 26.10 4.96
N ARG A 138 8.08 26.22 3.63
CA ARG A 138 7.84 25.08 2.73
C ARG A 138 8.90 23.98 2.92
N ALA A 139 10.17 24.37 3.04
CA ALA A 139 11.29 23.45 3.29
C ALA A 139 11.17 22.73 4.65
N LEU A 140 10.79 23.44 5.71
CA LEU A 140 10.53 22.83 7.03
C LEU A 140 9.37 21.84 6.96
N TRP A 141 8.28 22.20 6.27
CA TRP A 141 7.14 21.29 6.07
C TRP A 141 7.52 20.05 5.28
N THR A 142 8.30 20.19 4.21
CA THR A 142 8.80 19.04 3.43
C THR A 142 9.77 18.19 4.22
N ASN A 143 10.56 18.75 5.13
CA ASN A 143 11.52 17.99 5.95
C ASN A 143 10.81 17.25 7.10
N LEU A 144 9.84 17.90 7.74
CA LEU A 144 9.03 17.31 8.82
C LEU A 144 8.12 16.17 8.33
N SER A 145 7.60 16.27 7.11
CA SER A 145 6.83 15.20 6.49
C SER A 145 7.70 14.02 6.09
N LYS A 146 8.87 14.26 5.50
CA LYS A 146 9.77 13.23 4.97
C LYS A 146 10.43 12.38 6.07
N SER A 147 10.68 12.95 7.25
CA SER A 147 11.45 12.29 8.32
C SER A 147 10.65 11.28 9.17
N LYS A 148 9.33 11.14 8.99
CA LYS A 148 8.45 10.42 9.94
C LYS A 148 7.66 9.24 9.37
N PHE A 149 7.82 8.96 8.08
CA PHE A 149 7.34 7.72 7.48
C PHE A 149 8.37 6.62 7.68
N ILE A 150 7.97 5.48 8.27
CA ILE A 150 8.82 4.29 8.24
C ILE A 150 8.83 3.77 6.81
N SER A 151 10.00 3.52 6.25
CA SER A 151 10.11 2.69 5.06
C SER A 151 9.56 1.31 5.39
N ALA A 152 8.47 0.86 4.74
CA ALA A 152 7.88 -0.46 4.98
C ALA A 152 8.89 -1.62 4.84
N SER A 153 10.01 -1.40 4.13
CA SER A 153 11.11 -2.34 4.01
C SER A 153 11.89 -2.60 5.31
N SER A 154 11.88 -1.68 6.29
CA SER A 154 12.56 -1.90 7.58
C SER A 154 11.74 -2.73 8.57
N THR A 155 10.41 -2.64 8.53
CA THR A 155 9.52 -3.43 9.42
C THR A 155 9.39 -4.88 8.92
N LEU A 156 9.30 -5.10 7.61
CA LEU A 156 9.24 -6.45 7.03
C LEU A 156 10.53 -7.27 7.25
N ARG A 157 11.67 -6.61 7.52
CA ARG A 157 12.94 -7.28 7.86
C ARG A 157 12.98 -7.77 9.31
N ASN A 158 12.31 -7.08 10.24
CA ASN A 158 12.29 -7.47 11.67
C ASN A 158 11.21 -8.50 12.01
N GLU A 159 10.09 -8.57 11.28
CA GLU A 159 9.09 -9.63 11.52
C GLU A 159 9.51 -10.98 10.92
N LYS A 160 10.25 -10.98 9.79
CA LYS A 160 10.77 -12.23 9.20
C LYS A 160 11.82 -12.94 10.06
N SER A 161 12.46 -12.26 11.01
CA SER A 161 13.37 -12.89 11.98
C SER A 161 12.64 -13.53 13.15
N HIS A 162 11.42 -13.13 13.49
CA HIS A 162 10.66 -13.71 14.60
C HIS A 162 9.84 -14.96 14.20
N ILE A 163 9.55 -15.14 12.91
CA ILE A 163 8.79 -16.30 12.40
C ILE A 163 9.73 -17.48 12.04
N ARG A 164 11.05 -17.29 12.09
CA ARG A 164 12.01 -18.38 11.85
C ARG A 164 12.40 -19.15 13.12
N ASP A 165 11.92 -18.72 14.28
CA ASP A 165 12.23 -19.32 15.59
C ASP A 165 10.99 -19.95 16.28
N VAL A 166 9.94 -20.29 15.51
CA VAL A 166 8.79 -21.11 15.93
C VAL A 166 8.46 -22.11 14.84
#